data_AF-A0A661SUD1-F1
#
_entry.id   AF-A0A661SUD1-F1
#
_cell.length_a   1.000
_cell.length_b   1.000
_cell.length_c   1.000
_cell.angle_alpha   90.00
_cell.angle_beta   90.00
_cell.angle_gamma   90.00
#
_symmetry.space_group_name_H-M   'P 1'
#
loop_
_entity.id
_entity.type
_entity.pdbx_description
1 polymer ?
#
loop_
_entity_poly.entity_id
_entity_poly.type
_entity_poly.pdbx_seq_one_letter_code
_entity_poly.pdbx_strand_id
1 'polypeptide(L)'
;MKPSAEFNEFSRRYISTFEERYKHALEAFSGDMSQFEGAKQVIDEIFPVWLRMPLVFEKTTTKVKGVSKDLLKAAIYLHESNGFFTVNKLLKLVRTMGLSRGAIIMNLFKLHDSGIIRAMTFEELRDRMIKELEALKRKRIELEEKLKRGEITKEKAAKIAKDIEMRIRDLLEGLGG
;
A
#
# COMPACT_ATOMS: atom_id res chain seq x y z
N MET A 1 24.61 13.40 2.30
CA MET A 1 23.33 14.15 2.29
C MET A 1 22.89 14.36 3.73
N LYS A 2 22.42 15.55 4.11
CA LYS A 2 21.83 15.78 5.44
C LYS A 2 20.40 15.20 5.47
N PRO A 3 19.96 14.56 6.56
CA PRO A 3 18.58 14.09 6.69
C PRO A 3 17.57 15.24 6.58
N SER A 4 16.36 14.97 6.09
CA SER A 4 15.31 15.99 6.04
C SER A 4 14.85 16.38 7.46
N ALA A 5 14.25 17.56 7.59
CA ALA A 5 13.69 18.01 8.86
C ALA A 5 12.64 17.03 9.41
N GLU A 6 11.81 16.44 8.53
CA GLU A 6 10.80 15.46 8.94
C GLU A 6 11.44 14.16 9.44
N PHE A 7 12.52 13.69 8.80
CA PHE A 7 13.24 12.51 9.28
C PHE A 7 13.76 12.73 10.71
N ASN A 8 14.35 13.91 10.97
CA ASN A 8 14.83 14.24 12.31
C ASN A 8 13.69 14.31 13.34
N GLU A 9 12.51 14.79 12.95
CA GLU A 9 11.33 14.83 13.81
C GLU A 9 10.81 13.42 14.14
N PHE A 10 10.65 12.55 13.13
CA PHE A 10 10.24 11.16 13.34
C PHE A 10 11.27 10.38 14.17
N SER A 11 12.57 10.57 13.93
CA SER A 11 13.63 9.95 14.73
C SER A 11 13.60 10.42 16.18
N ARG A 12 13.37 11.71 16.44
CA ARG A 12 13.23 12.22 17.82
C ARG A 12 12.02 11.63 18.51
N ARG A 13 10.87 11.58 17.84
CA ARG A 13 9.66 10.94 18.37
C ARG A 13 9.91 9.47 18.65
N TYR A 14 10.56 8.75 17.73
CA TYR A 14 10.91 7.35 17.90
C TYR A 14 11.76 7.13 19.14
N ILE A 15 12.87 7.87 19.28
CA ILE A 15 13.76 7.75 20.44
C ILE A 15 13.00 8.04 21.72
N SER A 16 12.25 9.15 21.79
CA SER A 16 11.50 9.53 22.98
C SER A 16 10.48 8.46 23.39
N THR A 17 9.69 7.95 22.44
CA THR A 17 8.66 6.94 22.73
C THR A 17 9.27 5.57 23.04
N PHE A 18 10.38 5.22 22.39
CA PHE A 18 11.12 3.99 22.68
C PHE A 18 11.72 4.04 24.09
N GLU A 19 12.40 5.13 24.44
CA GLU A 19 13.00 5.33 25.77
C GLU A 19 11.95 5.35 26.86
N GLU A 20 10.80 5.98 26.63
CA GLU A 20 9.69 5.97 27.58
C GLU A 20 9.11 4.56 27.78
N ARG A 21 8.82 3.85 26.68
CA ARG A 21 8.18 2.52 26.73
C ARG A 21 9.09 1.43 27.29
N TYR A 22 10.40 1.53 27.03
CA TYR A 22 11.38 0.52 27.44
C TYR A 22 12.32 1.01 28.55
N LYS A 23 11.98 2.09 29.26
CA LYS A 23 12.83 2.71 30.28
C LYS A 23 13.47 1.70 31.24
N HIS A 24 12.67 0.82 31.82
CA HIS A 24 13.14 -0.18 32.78
C HIS A 24 14.03 -1.25 32.14
N ALA A 25 13.75 -1.66 30.90
CA ALA A 25 14.59 -2.59 30.15
C ALA A 25 15.93 -1.96 29.76
N LEU A 26 15.95 -0.66 29.46
CA LEU A 26 17.17 0.09 29.16
C LEU A 26 18.06 0.26 30.41
N GLU A 27 17.47 0.56 31.56
CA GLU A 27 18.18 0.71 32.83
C GLU A 27 18.79 -0.62 33.33
N ALA A 28 18.13 -1.75 33.03
CA ALA A 28 18.58 -3.09 33.42
C ALA A 28 19.20 -3.91 32.27
N PHE A 29 19.56 -3.27 31.16
CA PHE A 29 19.94 -3.96 29.93
C PHE A 29 21.22 -4.79 30.11
N SER A 30 21.08 -6.11 29.99
CA SER A 30 22.19 -7.07 30.12
C SER A 30 22.64 -7.65 28.77
N GLY A 31 22.23 -7.05 27.65
CA GLY A 31 22.49 -7.58 26.30
C GLY A 31 21.38 -8.47 25.73
N ASP A 32 20.29 -8.70 26.48
CA ASP A 32 19.15 -9.48 26.00
C ASP A 32 18.20 -8.63 25.16
N MET A 33 18.20 -8.88 23.84
CA MET A 33 17.37 -8.15 22.88
C MET A 33 15.90 -8.58 22.90
N SER A 34 15.54 -9.70 23.52
CA SER A 34 14.15 -10.18 23.58
C SER A 34 13.23 -9.21 24.33
N GLN A 35 13.79 -8.43 25.27
CA GLN A 35 13.09 -7.38 26.02
C GLN A 35 12.57 -6.23 25.12
N PHE A 36 13.05 -6.15 23.87
CA PHE A 36 12.65 -5.16 22.88
C PHE A 36 11.89 -5.75 21.70
N GLU A 37 11.34 -6.97 21.78
CA GLU A 37 10.59 -7.59 20.67
C GLU A 37 9.42 -6.73 20.16
N GLY A 38 8.83 -5.90 21.02
CA GLY A 38 7.78 -4.94 20.66
C GLY A 38 8.27 -3.63 20.02
N ALA A 39 9.59 -3.39 19.90
CA ALA A 39 10.14 -2.14 19.40
C ALA A 39 9.68 -1.83 17.96
N LYS A 40 9.41 -2.88 17.18
CA LYS A 40 8.84 -2.76 15.84
C LYS A 40 7.47 -2.07 15.86
N GLN A 41 6.66 -2.26 16.91
CA GLN A 41 5.38 -1.56 17.07
C GLN A 41 5.59 -0.06 17.27
N VAL A 42 6.64 0.35 17.98
CA VAL A 42 7.02 1.77 18.12
C VAL A 42 7.43 2.35 16.77
N ILE A 43 8.12 1.56 15.93
CA ILE A 43 8.40 1.95 14.54
C ILE A 43 7.10 2.10 13.75
N ASP A 44 6.18 1.15 13.83
CA ASP A 44 4.91 1.19 13.09
C ASP A 44 3.98 2.34 13.55
N GLU A 45 4.06 2.75 14.82
CA GLU A 45 3.34 3.90 15.39
C GLU A 45 3.88 5.25 14.91
N ILE A 46 5.20 5.34 14.71
CA ILE A 46 5.88 6.63 14.51
C ILE A 46 6.28 6.83 13.06
N PHE A 47 6.74 5.77 12.43
CA PHE A 47 7.00 5.75 11.00
C PHE A 47 5.71 5.35 10.29
N PRO A 48 5.28 6.11 9.27
CA PRO A 48 4.04 5.85 8.56
C PRO A 48 4.18 4.65 7.62
N VAL A 49 4.28 3.43 8.16
CA VAL A 49 4.39 2.17 7.41
C VAL A 49 3.16 1.98 6.53
N TRP A 50 2.01 2.49 6.97
CA TRP A 50 0.76 2.54 6.21
C TRP A 50 0.90 3.22 4.83
N LEU A 51 1.86 4.12 4.62
CA LEU A 51 2.12 4.72 3.30
C LEU A 51 2.65 3.72 2.26
N ARG A 52 3.18 2.57 2.71
CA ARG A 52 3.62 1.48 1.83
C ARG A 52 2.48 0.55 1.46
N MET A 53 1.40 0.55 2.24
CA MET A 53 0.26 -0.33 2.06
C MET A 53 -0.70 0.23 1.00
N PRO A 54 -1.46 -0.63 0.31
CA PRO A 54 -2.63 -0.22 -0.43
C PRO A 54 -3.62 0.53 0.47
N LEU A 55 -4.09 1.66 -0.02
CA LEU A 55 -5.03 2.55 0.65
C LEU A 55 -6.42 2.41 0.04
N VAL A 56 -7.42 2.42 0.91
CA VAL A 56 -8.85 2.40 0.55
C VAL A 56 -9.56 3.58 1.18
N PHE A 57 -10.72 3.95 0.64
CA PHE A 57 -11.58 4.96 1.23
C PHE A 57 -12.50 4.34 2.28
N GLU A 58 -12.50 4.93 3.46
CA GLU A 58 -13.43 4.63 4.55
C GLU A 58 -14.70 5.49 4.43
N LYS A 59 -14.52 6.75 4.04
CA LYS A 59 -15.60 7.74 3.97
C LYS A 59 -15.53 8.50 2.66
N THR A 60 -16.67 8.63 2.00
CA THR A 60 -16.81 9.54 0.86
C THR A 60 -17.03 10.95 1.40
N THR A 61 -16.16 11.90 1.06
CA THR A 61 -16.35 13.30 1.43
C THR A 61 -16.06 14.23 0.26
N THR A 62 -16.93 15.22 0.09
CA THR A 62 -16.80 16.30 -0.90
C THR A 62 -16.28 17.60 -0.28
N LYS A 63 -16.09 17.64 1.05
CA LYS A 63 -15.73 18.85 1.83
C LYS A 63 -14.22 19.10 1.93
N VAL A 64 -13.44 18.55 1.01
CA VAL A 64 -11.98 18.75 0.97
C VAL A 64 -11.65 19.88 -0.03
N LYS A 65 -10.82 20.85 0.37
CA LYS A 65 -10.46 22.03 -0.43
C LYS A 65 -8.96 22.06 -0.75
N GLY A 66 -8.59 22.84 -1.78
CA GLY A 66 -7.20 23.09 -2.16
C GLY A 66 -6.47 21.84 -2.66
N VAL A 67 -5.16 21.75 -2.40
CA VAL A 67 -4.28 20.64 -2.81
C VAL A 67 -4.83 19.27 -2.40
N SER A 68 -5.48 19.19 -1.24
CA SER A 68 -6.11 17.97 -0.75
C SER A 68 -7.24 17.48 -1.69
N LYS A 69 -7.96 18.38 -2.36
CA LYS A 69 -9.07 18.04 -3.28
C LYS A 69 -8.56 17.39 -4.56
N ASP A 70 -7.47 17.93 -5.10
CA ASP A 70 -6.87 17.44 -6.33
C ASP A 70 -6.19 16.09 -6.11
N LEU A 71 -5.49 15.95 -4.99
CA LEU A 71 -4.97 14.67 -4.54
C LEU A 71 -6.10 13.64 -4.33
N LEU A 72 -7.19 14.07 -3.70
CA LEU A 72 -8.36 13.23 -3.44
C LEU A 72 -8.99 12.74 -4.76
N LYS A 73 -9.16 13.60 -5.77
CA LYS A 73 -9.67 13.20 -7.09
C LYS A 73 -8.78 12.15 -7.75
N ALA A 74 -7.47 12.35 -7.72
CA ALA A 74 -6.51 11.39 -8.27
C ALA A 74 -6.56 10.05 -7.52
N ALA A 75 -6.69 10.09 -6.19
CA ALA A 75 -6.85 8.90 -5.36
C ALA A 75 -8.18 8.18 -5.65
N ILE A 76 -9.29 8.91 -5.81
CA ILE A 76 -10.61 8.36 -6.20
C ILE A 76 -10.50 7.67 -7.56
N TYR A 77 -9.92 8.32 -8.57
CA TYR A 77 -9.75 7.71 -9.90
C TYR A 77 -8.98 6.38 -9.85
N LEU A 78 -7.88 6.34 -9.09
CA LEU A 78 -7.10 5.12 -8.91
C LEU A 78 -7.88 4.04 -8.15
N HIS A 79 -8.66 4.45 -7.15
CA HIS A 79 -9.51 3.58 -6.36
C HIS A 79 -10.66 3.00 -7.18
N GLU A 80 -11.35 3.78 -8.00
CA GLU A 80 -12.43 3.27 -8.86
C GLU A 80 -11.90 2.25 -9.88
N SER A 81 -10.68 2.47 -10.38
CA SER A 81 -10.07 1.56 -11.36
C SER A 81 -9.63 0.22 -10.76
N ASN A 82 -9.15 0.21 -9.52
CA ASN A 82 -8.48 -0.97 -8.94
C ASN A 82 -9.10 -1.43 -7.63
N GLY A 83 -10.09 -0.74 -7.08
CA GLY A 83 -10.63 -0.88 -5.73
C GLY A 83 -9.62 -0.57 -4.59
N PHE A 84 -8.49 0.08 -4.89
CA PHE A 84 -7.49 0.61 -3.93
C PHE A 84 -6.54 1.57 -4.67
N PHE A 85 -5.71 2.31 -3.95
CA PHE A 85 -4.60 3.06 -4.55
C PHE A 85 -3.33 2.93 -3.71
N THR A 86 -2.16 3.12 -4.31
CA THR A 86 -0.89 3.15 -3.57
C THR A 86 -0.27 4.54 -3.68
N VAL A 87 0.50 4.94 -2.67
CA VAL A 87 1.18 6.24 -2.67
C VAL A 87 2.08 6.38 -3.90
N ASN A 88 2.76 5.32 -4.34
CA ASN A 88 3.58 5.34 -5.55
C ASN A 88 2.77 5.59 -6.82
N LYS A 89 1.62 4.93 -6.99
CA LYS A 89 0.73 5.16 -8.15
C LYS A 89 0.16 6.57 -8.13
N LEU A 90 -0.24 7.04 -6.94
CA LEU A 90 -0.75 8.39 -6.74
C LEU A 90 0.32 9.43 -7.09
N LEU A 91 1.54 9.29 -6.57
CA LEU A 91 2.68 10.16 -6.86
C LEU A 91 2.99 10.21 -8.37
N LYS A 92 2.94 9.07 -9.07
CA LYS A 92 3.12 9.04 -10.53
C LYS A 92 2.03 9.82 -11.25
N LEU A 93 0.78 9.70 -10.80
CA LEU A 93 -0.38 10.37 -11.41
C LEU A 93 -0.37 11.88 -11.18
N VAL A 94 -0.06 12.32 -9.96
CA VAL A 94 -0.11 13.74 -9.58
C VAL A 94 1.21 14.48 -9.82
N ARG A 95 2.24 13.82 -10.37
CA ARG A 95 3.54 14.43 -10.70
C ARG A 95 3.39 15.63 -11.64
N THR A 96 2.37 15.61 -12.49
CA THR A 96 2.02 16.69 -13.42
C THR A 96 1.41 17.92 -12.74
N MET A 97 1.04 17.82 -11.46
CA MET A 97 0.39 18.91 -10.71
C MET A 97 1.37 19.89 -10.06
N GLY A 98 2.69 19.71 -10.27
CA GLY A 98 3.73 20.62 -9.73
C GLY A 98 3.89 20.56 -8.21
N LEU A 99 3.22 19.61 -7.53
CA LEU A 99 3.28 19.46 -6.08
C LEU A 99 4.56 18.76 -5.64
N SER A 100 5.17 19.24 -4.56
CA SER A 100 6.31 18.56 -3.95
C SER A 100 5.87 17.24 -3.33
N ARG A 101 6.79 16.26 -3.32
CA ARG A 101 6.55 14.96 -2.66
C ARG A 101 6.16 15.15 -1.18
N GLY A 102 6.81 16.06 -0.47
CA GLY A 102 6.47 16.38 0.92
C GLY A 102 5.04 16.90 1.08
N ALA A 103 4.59 17.81 0.21
CA ALA A 103 3.22 18.32 0.25
C ALA A 103 2.19 17.20 0.02
N ILE A 104 2.46 16.28 -0.90
CA ILE A 104 1.57 15.12 -1.16
C ILE A 104 1.47 14.23 0.07
N ILE A 105 2.61 13.87 0.67
CA ILE A 105 2.65 13.02 1.86
C ILE A 105 1.90 13.70 3.03
N MET A 106 2.11 14.99 3.27
CA MET A 106 1.39 15.74 4.31
C MET A 106 -0.13 15.77 4.09
N ASN A 107 -0.57 15.86 2.83
CA ASN A 107 -1.99 15.78 2.53
C ASN A 107 -2.55 14.37 2.75
N LEU A 108 -1.77 13.32 2.46
CA LEU A 108 -2.16 11.94 2.77
C LEU A 108 -2.31 11.73 4.27
N PHE A 109 -1.41 12.26 5.09
CA PHE A 109 -1.56 12.23 6.56
C PHE A 109 -2.88 12.86 7.00
N LYS A 110 -3.21 14.06 6.51
CA LYS A 110 -4.49 14.72 6.83
C LYS A 110 -5.70 13.88 6.44
N LEU A 111 -5.67 13.23 5.28
CA LEU A 111 -6.76 12.35 4.82
C LEU A 111 -6.85 11.09 5.68
N HIS A 112 -5.71 10.54 6.11
CA HIS A 112 -5.65 9.36 6.97
C HIS A 112 -6.16 9.68 8.38
N ASP A 113 -5.66 10.75 9.00
CA ASP A 113 -6.02 11.16 10.37
C ASP A 113 -7.49 11.60 10.48
N SER A 114 -8.08 12.09 9.39
CA SER A 114 -9.52 12.39 9.32
C SER A 114 -10.40 11.16 9.04
N GLY A 115 -9.80 9.97 8.89
CA GLY A 115 -10.50 8.72 8.60
C GLY A 115 -11.18 8.71 7.23
N ILE A 116 -10.68 9.50 6.27
CA ILE A 116 -11.16 9.46 4.89
C ILE A 116 -10.55 8.26 4.17
N ILE A 117 -9.27 8.00 4.43
CA ILE A 117 -8.52 6.87 3.88
C ILE A 117 -7.92 6.05 5.00
N ARG A 118 -7.71 4.75 4.75
CA ARG A 118 -6.94 3.87 5.62
C ARG A 118 -6.09 2.91 4.82
N ALA A 119 -5.07 2.34 5.45
CA ALA A 119 -4.40 1.17 4.91
C ALA A 119 -5.32 -0.05 4.96
N MET A 120 -5.21 -0.89 3.94
CA MET A 120 -5.75 -2.24 3.98
C MET A 120 -5.00 -3.08 5.01
N THR A 121 -5.71 -3.95 5.71
CA THR A 121 -5.07 -4.94 6.59
C THR A 121 -4.41 -6.04 5.76
N PHE A 122 -3.52 -6.81 6.40
CA PHE A 122 -2.89 -7.96 5.74
C PHE A 122 -3.92 -9.02 5.33
N GLU A 123 -4.95 -9.24 6.16
CA GLU A 123 -6.06 -10.15 5.86
C GLU A 123 -6.82 -9.68 4.62
N GLU A 124 -7.17 -8.40 4.54
CA GLU A 124 -7.87 -7.85 3.37
C GLU A 124 -7.04 -7.97 2.09
N LEU A 125 -5.72 -7.75 2.18
CA LEU A 125 -4.80 -7.94 1.06
C LEU A 125 -4.76 -9.41 0.64
N ARG A 126 -4.58 -10.32 1.59
CA ARG A 126 -4.54 -11.76 1.34
C ARG A 126 -5.83 -12.24 0.69
N ASP A 127 -6.97 -11.90 1.26
CA ASP A 127 -8.28 -12.32 0.75
C ASP A 127 -8.53 -11.81 -0.66
N ARG A 128 -8.08 -10.58 -0.95
CA ARG A 128 -8.15 -10.00 -2.29
C ARG A 128 -7.25 -10.72 -3.28
N MET A 129 -6.02 -11.04 -2.89
CA MET A 129 -5.08 -11.77 -3.74
C MET A 129 -5.60 -13.18 -4.05
N ILE A 130 -6.21 -13.85 -3.07
CA ILE A 130 -6.87 -15.15 -3.27
C ILE A 130 -7.99 -15.02 -4.32
N LYS A 131 -8.88 -14.03 -4.17
CA LYS A 131 -9.96 -13.78 -5.13
C LYS A 131 -9.44 -13.48 -6.54
N GLU A 132 -8.38 -12.69 -6.66
CA GLU A 132 -7.78 -12.38 -7.96
C GLU A 132 -7.16 -13.62 -8.60
N LEU A 133 -6.47 -14.45 -7.80
CA LEU A 133 -5.88 -15.70 -8.25
C LEU A 133 -6.96 -16.72 -8.70
N GLU A 134 -8.08 -16.82 -7.99
CA GLU A 134 -9.23 -17.62 -8.41
C GLU A 134 -9.85 -17.10 -9.71
N ALA A 135 -10.00 -15.79 -9.86
CA ALA A 135 -10.53 -15.18 -11.09
C ALA A 135 -9.61 -15.44 -12.30
N LEU A 136 -8.30 -15.38 -12.11
CA LEU A 136 -7.31 -15.70 -13.15
C LEU A 136 -7.34 -17.19 -13.53
N LYS A 137 -7.49 -18.09 -12.54
CA LYS A 137 -7.67 -19.53 -12.79
C LYS A 137 -8.94 -19.80 -13.60
N ARG A 138 -10.07 -19.15 -13.28
CA ARG A 138 -11.32 -19.27 -14.06
C ARG A 138 -11.15 -18.76 -15.49
N LYS A 139 -10.55 -17.58 -15.67
CA LYS A 139 -10.25 -17.03 -17.01
C LYS A 139 -9.39 -17.97 -17.85
N ARG A 140 -8.46 -18.69 -17.24
CA ARG A 140 -7.66 -19.71 -17.94
C ARG A 140 -8.51 -20.88 -18.42
N ILE A 141 -9.41 -21.40 -17.57
CA ILE A 141 -10.33 -22.49 -17.95
C ILE A 141 -11.23 -22.04 -19.11
N GLU A 142 -11.83 -20.86 -19.01
CA GLU A 142 -12.66 -20.29 -20.09
C GLU A 142 -11.87 -20.11 -21.39
N LEU A 143 -10.61 -19.70 -21.32
CA LEU A 143 -9.74 -19.56 -22.48
C LEU A 143 -9.49 -20.91 -23.17
N GLU A 144 -9.24 -21.96 -22.38
CA GLU A 144 -9.05 -23.33 -22.88
C GLU A 144 -10.32 -23.87 -23.54
N GLU A 145 -11.49 -23.59 -22.98
CA GLU A 145 -12.78 -23.95 -23.60
C GLU A 145 -13.05 -23.19 -24.90
N LYS A 146 -12.78 -21.88 -24.93
CA LYS A 146 -12.93 -21.06 -26.15
C LYS A 146 -12.01 -21.54 -27.27
N LEU A 147 -10.80 -21.97 -26.91
CA LEU A 147 -9.86 -22.56 -27.86
C LEU A 147 -10.38 -23.91 -28.39
N LYS A 148 -10.92 -24.78 -27.52
CA LYS A 148 -11.53 -26.05 -27.93
C LYS A 148 -12.74 -25.87 -28.84
N ARG A 149 -13.54 -24.83 -28.61
CA ARG A 149 -14.70 -24.46 -29.43
C ARG A 149 -14.34 -23.76 -30.75
N GLY A 150 -13.05 -23.45 -30.97
CA GLY A 150 -12.61 -22.71 -32.16
C GLY A 150 -13.01 -21.23 -32.17
N GLU A 151 -13.50 -20.69 -31.04
CA GLU A 151 -13.91 -19.29 -30.92
C GLU A 151 -12.72 -18.31 -30.93
N ILE A 152 -11.50 -18.83 -30.68
CA ILE A 152 -10.25 -18.06 -30.71
C ILE A 152 -9.14 -18.84 -31.42
N THR A 153 -8.19 -18.12 -32.01
CA THR A 153 -7.00 -18.72 -32.62
C THR A 153 -6.01 -19.18 -31.55
N LYS A 154 -5.19 -20.19 -31.88
CA LYS A 154 -4.10 -20.68 -31.01
C LYS A 154 -3.13 -19.55 -30.61
N GLU A 155 -2.80 -18.65 -31.53
CA GLU A 155 -1.91 -17.51 -31.28
C GLU A 155 -2.52 -16.51 -30.29
N LYS A 156 -3.81 -16.19 -30.43
CA LYS A 156 -4.52 -15.29 -29.51
C LYS A 156 -4.65 -15.93 -28.12
N ALA A 157 -4.92 -17.23 -28.06
CA ALA A 157 -4.94 -17.99 -26.82
C ALA A 157 -3.59 -17.98 -26.11
N ALA A 158 -2.49 -18.23 -26.84
CA ALA A 158 -1.14 -18.23 -26.27
C ALA A 158 -0.75 -16.87 -25.68
N LYS A 159 -1.13 -15.77 -26.33
CA LYS A 159 -0.88 -14.42 -25.82
C LYS A 159 -1.62 -14.18 -24.50
N ILE A 160 -2.91 -14.51 -24.44
CA ILE A 160 -3.73 -14.31 -23.23
C ILE A 160 -3.25 -15.22 -22.09
N ALA A 161 -2.88 -16.47 -22.39
CA ALA A 161 -2.34 -17.40 -21.40
C ALA A 161 -1.05 -16.86 -20.77
N LYS A 162 -0.14 -16.33 -21.59
CA LYS A 162 1.11 -15.71 -21.12
C LYS A 162 0.84 -14.50 -20.20
N ASP A 163 -0.14 -13.66 -20.53
CA ASP A 163 -0.53 -12.52 -19.69
C ASP A 163 -1.13 -12.98 -18.35
N ILE A 164 -1.91 -14.06 -18.34
CA ILE A 164 -2.46 -14.67 -17.12
C ILE A 164 -1.34 -15.24 -16.25
N GLU A 165 -0.40 -15.99 -16.83
CA GLU A 165 0.73 -16.59 -16.11
C GLU A 165 1.64 -15.54 -15.47
N MET A 166 1.91 -14.45 -16.19
CA MET A 166 2.70 -13.33 -15.67
C MET A 166 2.02 -12.69 -14.46
N ARG A 167 0.70 -12.43 -14.54
CA ARG A 167 -0.06 -11.89 -13.42
C ARG A 167 -0.12 -12.82 -12.21
N ILE A 168 -0.26 -14.13 -12.43
CA ILE A 168 -0.22 -15.11 -11.33
C ILE A 168 1.15 -15.09 -10.66
N ARG A 169 2.23 -15.04 -11.45
CA ARG A 169 3.60 -14.94 -10.92
C ARG A 169 3.78 -13.67 -10.09
N ASP A 170 3.38 -12.52 -10.61
CA ASP A 170 3.49 -11.24 -9.90
C ASP A 170 2.74 -11.25 -8.56
N LEU A 171 1.55 -11.89 -8.52
CA LEU A 171 0.78 -12.04 -7.29
C LEU A 171 1.46 -12.98 -6.29
N LEU A 172 2.05 -14.08 -6.75
CA LEU A 172 2.73 -15.05 -5.89
C LEU A 172 4.07 -14.53 -5.36
N GLU A 173 4.83 -13.81 -6.17
CA GLU A 173 6.08 -13.14 -5.74
C GLU A 173 5.79 -12.03 -4.72
N GLY A 174 4.65 -11.34 -4.85
CA GLY A 174 4.14 -10.41 -3.84
C GLY A 174 3.76 -11.04 -2.49
N LEU A 175 3.65 -12.37 -2.39
CA LEU A 175 3.37 -13.09 -1.14
C LEU A 175 4.64 -13.59 -0.42
N GLY A 176 5.80 -13.59 -1.09
CA GLY A 176 7.03 -14.20 -0.61
C GLY A 176 8.08 -13.25 -0.05
N GLY A 177 7.73 -11.98 0.20
CA GLY A 177 8.64 -10.93 0.68
C GLY A 177 8.36 -10.47 2.10
#